data_AF-A0A960YUS0-F1
#
_entry.id   AF-A0A960YUS0-F1
#
_cell.length_a   1.000
_cell.length_b   1.000
_cell.length_c   1.000
_cell.angle_alpha   90.00
_cell.angle_beta   90.00
_cell.angle_gamma   90.00
#
_symmetry.space_group_name_H-M   'P 1'
#
loop_
_entity.id
_entity.type
_entity.pdbx_description
1 polymer ?
#
loop_
_entity_poly.entity_id
_entity_poly.type
_entity_poly.pdbx_seq_one_letter_code
_entity_poly.pdbx_strand_id
1 'polypeptide(L)'
;TRINTIYEGTSQIQVRIGIGGLTSGMEQNGFVRKYIEEKWSEINTHPEILIEQREILETSLKLYKGLSSDTLKEKLAEDVIIIASRFLCSMYFCHATEKAESLSGLEYWKEDCFDFLVDSAGIMNSSLYKIKKYGGV
;
A
#
# COMPACT_ATOMS: atom_id res chain seq x y z
N THR A 1 8.24 11.85 18.29
CA THR A 1 7.38 11.09 17.35
C THR A 1 5.97 11.63 17.22
N ARG A 2 5.26 12.02 18.30
CA ARG A 2 3.89 12.58 18.21
C ARG A 2 3.76 13.92 17.48
N ILE A 3 4.82 14.73 17.44
CA ILE A 3 4.82 16.03 16.75
C ILE A 3 4.82 15.85 15.21
N ASN A 4 5.41 14.77 14.69
CA ASN A 4 5.54 14.56 13.24
C ASN A 4 4.19 14.40 12.53
N THR A 5 3.16 13.92 13.22
CA THR A 5 1.80 13.76 12.65
C THR A 5 1.02 15.08 12.60
N ILE A 6 1.61 16.20 13.03
CA ILE A 6 0.96 17.50 13.19
C ILE A 6 1.78 18.62 12.51
N TYR A 7 3.11 18.58 12.64
CA TYR A 7 3.99 19.73 12.38
C TYR A 7 4.07 20.14 10.90
N GLU A 8 4.17 19.18 9.97
CA GLU A 8 4.22 19.44 8.52
C GLU A 8 2.83 19.31 7.86
N GLY A 9 1.80 19.72 8.61
CA GLY A 9 0.40 19.40 8.32
C GLY A 9 -0.04 18.13 9.06
N THR A 10 -1.31 18.10 9.46
CA THR A 10 -1.85 16.92 10.14
C THR A 10 -1.86 15.73 9.17
N SER A 11 -1.71 14.51 9.70
CA SER A 11 -1.79 13.29 8.88
C SER A 11 -3.06 13.23 8.00
N GLN A 12 -4.17 13.80 8.48
CA GLN A 12 -5.41 13.92 7.69
C GLN A 12 -5.27 14.81 6.45
N ILE A 13 -4.54 15.93 6.56
CA ILE A 13 -4.25 16.80 5.40
C ILE A 13 -3.37 16.04 4.39
N GLN A 14 -2.35 15.33 4.87
CA GLN A 14 -1.45 14.55 4.00
C GLN A 14 -2.19 13.40 3.30
N VAL A 15 -3.11 12.71 3.98
CA VAL A 15 -4.00 11.71 3.38
C VAL A 15 -4.85 12.34 2.26
N ARG A 16 -5.42 13.53 2.51
CA ARG A 16 -6.25 14.23 1.53
C ARG A 16 -5.48 14.64 0.27
N ILE A 17 -4.23 15.08 0.42
CA ILE A 17 -3.36 15.42 -0.71
C ILE A 17 -2.92 14.13 -1.44
N GLY A 18 -2.49 13.13 -0.68
CA GLY A 18 -1.95 11.88 -1.22
C GLY A 18 -2.98 11.05 -1.98
N ILE A 19 -4.24 11.01 -1.54
CA ILE A 19 -5.26 10.15 -2.16
C ILE A 19 -5.59 10.59 -3.59
N GLY A 20 -5.57 11.90 -3.87
CA GLY A 20 -5.76 12.42 -5.23
C GLY A 20 -4.60 12.01 -6.15
N GLY A 21 -3.36 12.13 -5.67
CA GLY A 21 -2.17 11.70 -6.40
C GLY A 21 -2.13 10.19 -6.62
N LEU A 22 -2.51 9.39 -5.62
CA LEU A 22 -2.56 7.93 -5.73
C LEU A 22 -3.65 7.49 -6.72
N THR A 23 -4.87 8.00 -6.59
CA THR A 23 -5.99 7.58 -7.45
C THR A 23 -5.77 7.94 -8.92
N SER A 24 -5.29 9.14 -9.20
CA SER A 24 -4.91 9.55 -10.56
C SER A 24 -3.65 8.82 -11.07
N GLY A 25 -2.64 8.69 -10.20
CA GLY A 25 -1.39 8.01 -10.52
C GLY A 25 -1.53 6.50 -10.76
N MET A 26 -2.59 5.87 -10.26
CA MET A 26 -2.90 4.45 -10.44
C MET A 26 -3.85 4.16 -11.62
N GLU A 27 -4.21 5.16 -12.43
CA GLU A 27 -4.89 4.93 -13.70
C GLU A 27 -4.01 4.18 -14.71
N GLN A 28 -4.60 3.71 -15.81
CA GLN A 28 -3.93 2.83 -16.79
C GLN A 28 -2.58 3.38 -17.28
N ASN A 29 -2.47 4.70 -17.47
CA ASN A 29 -1.24 5.38 -17.90
C ASN A 29 -0.60 6.23 -16.80
N GLY A 30 -1.07 6.10 -15.57
CA GLY A 30 -0.65 6.92 -14.44
C GLY A 30 0.80 6.64 -14.02
N PHE A 31 1.47 7.67 -13.51
CA PHE A 31 2.88 7.60 -13.15
C PHE A 31 3.17 6.60 -12.03
N VAL A 32 2.28 6.52 -11.02
CA VAL A 32 2.45 5.59 -9.88
C VAL A 32 2.31 4.15 -10.32
N ARG A 33 1.36 3.83 -11.22
CA ARG A 33 1.20 2.49 -11.79
C ARG A 33 2.47 2.07 -12.54
N LYS A 34 2.96 2.90 -13.46
CA LYS A 34 4.19 2.64 -14.21
C LYS A 34 5.39 2.43 -13.29
N TYR A 35 5.52 3.26 -12.26
CA TYR A 35 6.57 3.13 -11.26
C TYR A 35 6.48 1.80 -10.49
N ILE A 36 5.28 1.43 -10.04
CA ILE A 36 5.06 0.12 -9.38
C ILE A 36 5.39 -1.01 -10.34
N GLU A 37 5.01 -0.95 -11.61
CA GLU A 37 5.30 -1.99 -12.60
C GLU A 37 6.81 -2.14 -12.85
N GLU A 38 7.53 -1.02 -12.97
CA GLU A 38 9.00 -1.00 -13.06
C GLU A 38 9.63 -1.67 -11.84
N LYS A 39 9.27 -1.25 -10.63
CA LYS A 39 9.80 -1.84 -9.39
C LYS A 39 9.38 -3.28 -9.18
N TRP A 40 8.17 -3.63 -9.58
CA TRP A 40 7.68 -5.00 -9.53
C TRP A 40 8.51 -5.93 -10.41
N SER A 41 8.93 -5.47 -11.60
CA SER A 41 9.81 -6.24 -12.49
C SER A 41 11.24 -6.39 -12.01
N GLU A 42 11.68 -5.54 -11.08
CA GLU A 42 13.02 -5.63 -10.47
C GLU A 42 13.09 -6.72 -9.38
N ILE A 43 11.93 -7.22 -8.92
CA ILE A 43 11.82 -8.32 -7.96
C ILE A 43 11.78 -9.65 -8.73
N ASN A 44 12.72 -10.54 -8.43
CA ASN A 44 12.90 -11.81 -9.11
C ASN A 44 11.85 -12.84 -8.70
N THR A 45 11.48 -12.87 -7.41
CA THR A 45 10.49 -13.78 -6.86
C THR A 45 9.35 -12.98 -6.23
N HIS A 46 8.12 -13.21 -6.68
CA HIS A 46 6.93 -12.64 -6.05
C HIS A 46 6.26 -13.68 -5.15
N PRO A 47 6.40 -13.58 -3.81
CA PRO A 47 5.65 -14.44 -2.90
C PRO A 47 4.14 -14.28 -3.14
N GLU A 48 3.38 -15.36 -2.96
CA GLU A 48 1.92 -15.35 -3.15
C GLU A 48 1.23 -14.24 -2.34
N ILE A 49 1.71 -14.00 -1.10
CA ILE A 49 1.22 -12.93 -0.22
C ILE A 49 1.45 -11.54 -0.84
N LEU A 50 2.59 -11.31 -1.51
CA LEU A 50 2.86 -10.03 -2.16
C LEU A 50 1.93 -9.81 -3.37
N ILE A 51 1.59 -10.88 -4.08
CA ILE A 51 0.60 -10.85 -5.18
C ILE A 51 -0.78 -10.52 -4.62
N GLU A 52 -1.21 -11.20 -3.54
CA GLU A 52 -2.46 -10.91 -2.84
C GLU A 52 -2.54 -9.43 -2.41
N GLN A 53 -1.47 -8.90 -1.81
CA GLN A 53 -1.42 -7.49 -1.42
C GLN A 53 -1.60 -6.54 -2.60
N ARG A 54 -1.04 -6.86 -3.78
CA ARG A 54 -1.26 -6.08 -5.01
C ARG A 54 -2.74 -6.09 -5.40
N GLU A 55 -3.39 -7.24 -5.34
CA GLU A 55 -4.82 -7.37 -5.63
C GLU A 55 -5.70 -6.60 -4.64
N ILE A 56 -5.32 -6.60 -3.35
CA ILE A 56 -5.98 -5.79 -2.32
C ILE A 56 -5.87 -4.30 -2.65
N LEU A 57 -4.70 -3.83 -3.07
CA LEU A 57 -4.51 -2.44 -3.50
C LEU A 57 -5.42 -2.09 -4.68
N GLU A 58 -5.38 -2.87 -5.76
CA GLU A 58 -6.20 -2.63 -6.95
C GLU A 58 -7.70 -2.64 -6.64
N THR A 59 -8.13 -3.62 -5.83
CA THR A 59 -9.52 -3.73 -5.38
C THR A 59 -9.94 -2.52 -4.55
N SER A 60 -9.12 -2.11 -3.58
CA SER A 60 -9.41 -0.97 -2.71
C SER A 60 -9.56 0.33 -3.51
N LEU A 61 -8.69 0.57 -4.50
CA LEU A 61 -8.73 1.74 -5.37
C LEU A 61 -9.98 1.73 -6.25
N LYS A 62 -10.34 0.57 -6.82
CA LYS A 62 -11.57 0.43 -7.60
C LYS A 62 -12.82 0.75 -6.77
N LEU A 63 -12.92 0.17 -5.57
CA LEU A 63 -14.03 0.42 -4.66
C LEU A 63 -14.11 1.89 -4.24
N TYR A 64 -12.96 2.48 -3.88
CA TYR A 64 -12.88 3.88 -3.47
C TYR A 64 -13.31 4.85 -4.58
N LYS A 65 -12.86 4.62 -5.83
CA LYS A 65 -13.27 5.43 -6.99
C LYS A 65 -14.77 5.33 -7.27
N GLY A 66 -15.37 4.16 -7.00
CA GLY A 66 -16.80 3.92 -7.16
C GLY A 66 -17.71 4.61 -6.14
N LEU A 67 -17.16 5.19 -5.07
CA LEU A 67 -17.94 5.90 -4.06
C LEU A 67 -18.57 7.17 -4.66
N SER A 68 -19.86 7.37 -4.41
CA SER A 68 -20.61 8.55 -4.88
C SER A 68 -20.61 9.71 -3.87
N SER A 69 -20.36 9.44 -2.60
CA SER A 69 -20.37 10.45 -1.53
C SER A 69 -18.97 10.94 -1.21
N ASP A 70 -18.76 12.26 -1.31
CA ASP A 70 -17.50 12.90 -0.92
C ASP A 70 -17.19 12.72 0.57
N THR A 71 -18.22 12.73 1.44
CA THR A 71 -18.04 12.44 2.87
C THR A 71 -17.53 11.01 3.11
N LEU A 72 -18.03 10.02 2.35
CA LEU A 72 -17.50 8.65 2.44
C LEU A 72 -16.08 8.56 1.88
N LYS A 73 -15.78 9.27 0.79
CA LYS A 73 -14.42 9.36 0.23
C LYS A 73 -13.44 9.97 1.22
N GLU A 74 -13.82 11.01 1.95
CA GLU A 74 -12.96 11.59 2.99
C GLU A 74 -12.75 10.60 4.14
N LYS A 75 -13.80 9.93 4.60
CA LYS A 75 -13.73 8.95 5.69
C LYS A 75 -12.86 7.74 5.36
N LEU A 76 -12.88 7.27 4.12
CA LEU A 76 -12.22 6.03 3.69
C LEU A 76 -10.86 6.27 3.01
N ALA A 77 -10.46 7.52 2.78
CA ALA A 77 -9.19 7.86 2.14
C ALA A 77 -7.98 7.29 2.91
N GLU A 78 -8.03 7.35 4.25
CA GLU A 78 -6.96 6.87 5.11
C GLU A 78 -6.74 5.36 4.93
N ASP A 79 -7.81 4.57 4.86
CA ASP A 79 -7.72 3.11 4.66
C ASP A 79 -7.06 2.76 3.31
N VAL A 80 -7.34 3.52 2.25
CA VAL A 80 -6.69 3.32 0.94
C VAL A 80 -5.21 3.70 0.99
N ILE A 81 -4.86 4.80 1.67
CA ILE A 81 -3.47 5.21 1.86
C ILE A 81 -2.69 4.19 2.69
N ILE A 82 -3.28 3.63 3.74
CA ILE A 82 -2.68 2.55 4.54
C ILE A 82 -2.39 1.35 3.64
N ILE A 83 -3.37 0.93 2.83
CA ILE A 83 -3.22 -0.20 1.90
C ILE A 83 -2.05 0.04 0.93
N ALA A 84 -2.02 1.20 0.27
CA ALA A 84 -0.95 1.55 -0.66
C ALA A 84 0.42 1.61 0.02
N SER A 85 0.49 2.19 1.22
CA SER A 85 1.74 2.30 1.98
C SER A 85 2.28 0.92 2.37
N ARG A 86 1.40 0.03 2.86
CA ARG A 86 1.77 -1.35 3.25
C ARG A 86 2.25 -2.17 2.06
N PHE A 87 1.58 -2.05 0.92
CA PHE A 87 2.01 -2.68 -0.32
C PHE A 87 3.38 -2.18 -0.79
N LEU A 88 3.59 -0.86 -0.83
CA LEU A 88 4.87 -0.28 -1.25
C LEU A 88 6.01 -0.72 -0.34
N CYS A 89 5.82 -0.67 0.99
CA CYS A 89 6.81 -1.15 1.93
C CYS A 89 7.14 -2.64 1.72
N SER A 90 6.12 -3.47 1.52
CA SER A 90 6.27 -4.91 1.27
C SER A 90 7.08 -5.19 0.01
N MET A 91 6.76 -4.48 -1.08
CA MET A 91 7.48 -4.55 -2.34
C MET A 91 8.96 -4.14 -2.17
N TYR A 92 9.23 -3.02 -1.49
CA TYR A 92 10.60 -2.58 -1.26
C TYR A 92 11.39 -3.50 -0.33
N PHE A 93 10.75 -4.09 0.68
CA PHE A 93 11.43 -5.02 1.57
C PHE A 93 11.86 -6.27 0.80
N CYS A 94 10.95 -6.85 0.00
CA CYS A 94 11.29 -7.98 -0.89
C CYS A 94 12.47 -7.62 -1.78
N HIS A 95 12.40 -6.48 -2.48
CA HIS A 95 13.48 -6.00 -3.35
C HIS A 95 14.82 -5.83 -2.61
N ALA A 96 14.78 -5.25 -1.41
CA ALA A 96 15.97 -5.04 -0.60
C ALA A 96 16.62 -6.36 -0.19
N THR A 97 15.82 -7.37 0.20
CA THR A 97 16.35 -8.70 0.56
C THR A 97 16.98 -9.42 -0.62
N GLU A 98 16.44 -9.26 -1.83
CA GLU A 98 17.06 -9.85 -3.04
C GLU A 98 18.39 -9.17 -3.40
N LYS A 99 18.51 -7.85 -3.17
CA LYS A 99 19.79 -7.13 -3.40
C LYS A 99 20.84 -7.36 -2.32
N ALA A 100 20.45 -7.95 -1.19
CA ALA A 100 21.27 -8.12 0.00
C ALA A 100 22.10 -9.42 0.01
N GLU A 101 22.34 -10.07 -1.14
CA GLU A 101 22.95 -11.41 -1.24
C GLU A 101 24.28 -11.58 -0.48
N SER A 102 25.03 -10.50 -0.26
CA SER A 102 26.32 -10.52 0.44
C SER A 102 26.26 -10.04 1.91
N LEU A 103 25.08 -9.74 2.46
CA LEU A 103 24.93 -9.25 3.83
C LEU A 103 24.93 -10.39 4.85
N SER A 104 25.75 -10.24 5.89
CA SER A 104 25.68 -11.11 7.06
C SER A 104 24.29 -11.00 7.71
N GLY A 105 23.62 -12.12 7.94
CA GLY A 105 22.26 -12.15 8.49
C GLY A 105 21.15 -12.02 7.44
N LEU A 106 21.43 -12.26 6.16
CA LEU A 106 20.41 -12.26 5.09
C LEU A 106 19.21 -13.16 5.42
N GLU A 107 19.42 -14.32 6.03
CA GLU A 107 18.33 -15.24 6.37
C GLU A 107 17.36 -14.63 7.39
N TYR A 108 17.89 -13.94 8.40
CA TYR A 108 17.08 -13.17 9.35
C TYR A 108 16.23 -12.11 8.63
N TRP A 109 16.81 -11.39 7.66
CA TRP A 109 16.06 -10.38 6.91
C TRP A 109 15.02 -10.97 5.97
N LYS A 110 15.23 -12.17 5.44
CA LYS A 110 14.22 -12.89 4.65
C LYS A 110 13.06 -13.35 5.53
N GLU A 111 13.34 -13.88 6.71
CA GLU A 111 12.32 -14.22 7.72
C GLU A 111 11.53 -12.98 8.13
N ASP A 112 12.21 -11.89 8.50
CA ASP A 112 11.57 -10.62 8.91
C ASP A 112 10.77 -9.98 7.76
N CYS A 113 11.25 -10.09 6.52
CA CYS A 113 10.50 -9.68 5.34
C CYS A 113 9.22 -10.51 5.20
N PHE A 114 9.28 -11.82 5.38
CA PHE A 114 8.10 -12.68 5.30
C PHE A 114 7.08 -12.36 6.39
N ASP A 115 7.53 -12.19 7.63
CA ASP A 115 6.66 -11.77 8.76
C ASP A 115 6.02 -10.41 8.47
N PHE A 116 6.79 -9.47 7.93
CA PHE A 116 6.27 -8.16 7.51
C PHE A 116 5.20 -8.27 6.41
N LEU A 117 5.35 -9.19 5.46
CA LEU A 117 4.34 -9.45 4.43
C LEU A 117 3.03 -9.96 5.05
N VAL A 118 3.11 -10.90 5.99
CA VAL A 118 1.95 -11.47 6.68
C VAL A 118 1.21 -10.39 7.48
N ASP A 119 1.94 -9.64 8.30
CA ASP A 119 1.35 -8.55 9.11
C ASP A 119 0.74 -7.46 8.23
N SER A 120 1.43 -7.09 7.15
CA SER A 120 0.94 -6.11 6.19
C SER A 120 -0.33 -6.58 5.50
N ALA A 121 -0.41 -7.85 5.09
CA ALA A 121 -1.62 -8.42 4.51
C ALA A 121 -2.80 -8.38 5.50
N GLY A 122 -2.57 -8.68 6.78
CA GLY A 122 -3.60 -8.58 7.83
C GLY A 122 -4.14 -7.15 7.99
N ILE A 123 -3.24 -6.16 8.03
CA ILE A 123 -3.62 -4.74 8.12
C ILE A 123 -4.38 -4.29 6.87
N MET A 124 -3.88 -4.66 5.69
CA MET A 124 -4.50 -4.32 4.41
C MET A 124 -5.90 -4.90 4.28
N ASN A 125 -6.09 -6.17 4.68
CA ASN A 125 -7.40 -6.82 4.69
C ASN A 125 -8.37 -6.14 5.68
N SER A 126 -7.90 -5.71 6.85
CA SER A 126 -8.71 -4.94 7.80
C SER A 126 -9.19 -3.61 7.21
N SER A 127 -8.30 -2.85 6.55
CA SER A 127 -8.67 -1.62 5.86
C SER A 127 -9.61 -1.88 4.67
N LEU A 128 -9.36 -2.93 3.88
CA LEU A 128 -10.24 -3.31 2.77
C LEU A 128 -11.64 -3.68 3.28
N TYR A 129 -11.73 -4.39 4.41
CA TYR A 129 -13.00 -4.74 5.03
C TYR A 129 -13.82 -3.49 5.41
N LYS A 130 -13.18 -2.46 5.97
CA LYS A 130 -13.85 -1.17 6.24
C LYS A 130 -14.35 -0.51 4.96
N ILE A 131 -13.54 -0.51 3.90
CA ILE A 131 -13.92 0.06 2.60
C ILE A 131 -15.15 -0.65 2.04
N LYS A 132 -15.18 -1.98 2.06
CA LYS A 132 -16.37 -2.77 1.63
C LYS A 132 -17.59 -2.44 2.50
N LYS A 133 -17.44 -2.61 3.82
CA LYS A 133 -18.53 -2.48 4.80
C LYS A 133 -19.17 -1.09 4.82
N TYR A 134 -18.37 -0.02 4.75
CA TYR A 134 -18.86 1.36 4.81
C TYR A 134 -19.07 1.99 3.44
N GLY A 135 -18.42 1.45 2.40
CA GLY A 135 -18.62 1.87 1.01
C GLY A 135 -19.92 1.35 0.39
N GLY A 136 -20.63 0.47 1.08
CA GLY A 136 -21.92 -0.09 0.63
C GLY A 136 -21.77 -1.19 -0.42
N VAL A 137 -20.65 -1.94 -0.36
CA VAL A 137 -20.34 -3.07 -1.27
C VAL A 137 -20.27 -4.36 -0.50
#